data_AF-A0A133Y3X2-F1
#
_entry.id   AF-A0A133Y3X2-F1
#
_cell.length_a   1.000
_cell.length_b   1.000
_cell.length_c   1.000
_cell.angle_alpha   90.00
_cell.angle_beta   90.00
_cell.angle_gamma   90.00
#
_symmetry.space_group_name_H-M   'P 1'
#
loop_
_entity.id
_entity.type
_entity.pdbx_description
1 polymer ?
#
loop_
_entity_poly.entity_id
_entity_poly.type
_entity_poly.pdbx_seq_one_letter_code
_entity_poly.pdbx_strand_id
1 'polypeptide(L)'
;MILKEMDISIARYVVIESMENYALKKISEKHFERLYKKYYEEQAELESTIKICQEEIDNHNKNKIDTNNFLKMIKKYTDIEELTTPMINEFIEKIIAHEATRGRKGEQRKQEIHVYFNFIGDFKNIEVG
;
A
#
# COMPACT_ATOMS: atom_id res chain seq x y z
N MET A 1 2.44 -15.37 15.67
CA MET A 1 1.12 -15.46 15.02
C MET A 1 0.23 -16.49 15.72
N ILE A 2 0.67 -17.75 15.82
CA ILE A 2 -0.08 -18.85 16.50
C ILE A 2 -0.45 -18.54 17.95
N LEU A 3 0.44 -17.93 18.74
CA LEU A 3 0.16 -17.56 20.13
C LEU A 3 -0.97 -16.53 20.26
N LYS A 4 -1.03 -15.53 19.36
CA LYS A 4 -2.12 -14.53 19.35
C LYS A 4 -3.46 -15.16 18.95
N GLU A 5 -3.46 -16.11 18.01
CA GLU A 5 -4.70 -16.83 17.65
C GLU A 5 -5.22 -17.71 18.80
N MET A 6 -4.32 -18.35 19.55
CA MET A 6 -4.68 -19.08 20.78
C MET A 6 -5.27 -18.15 21.84
N ASP A 7 -4.64 -17.00 22.10
CA ASP A 7 -5.14 -16.03 23.09
C ASP A 7 -6.54 -15.48 22.72
N ILE A 8 -6.78 -15.19 21.44
CA ILE A 8 -8.09 -14.74 20.94
C ILE A 8 -9.15 -15.85 21.10
N SER A 9 -8.80 -17.10 20.78
CA SER A 9 -9.70 -18.24 20.92
C SER A 9 -10.10 -18.48 22.38
N ILE A 10 -9.14 -18.38 23.30
CA ILE A 10 -9.37 -18.50 24.74
C ILE A 10 -10.23 -17.33 25.25
N ALA A 11 -9.92 -16.10 24.85
CA ALA A 11 -10.69 -14.91 25.25
C ALA A 11 -12.15 -15.01 24.81
N ARG A 12 -12.39 -15.45 23.57
CA ARG A 12 -13.75 -15.68 23.05
C ARG A 12 -14.50 -16.75 23.83
N TYR A 13 -13.83 -17.86 24.16
CA TYR A 13 -14.41 -18.93 24.97
C TYR A 13 -14.81 -18.42 26.36
N VAL A 14 -13.93 -17.68 27.03
CA VAL A 14 -14.18 -17.11 28.36
C VAL A 14 -15.35 -16.12 28.35
N VAL A 15 -15.50 -15.32 27.29
CA VAL A 15 -16.66 -14.42 27.15
C VAL A 15 -17.96 -15.21 26.99
N ILE A 16 -17.98 -16.25 26.17
CA ILE A 16 -19.17 -17.11 26.00
C ILE A 16 -19.56 -17.77 27.34
N GLU A 17 -18.58 -18.35 28.04
CA GLU A 17 -18.79 -18.96 29.36
C GLU A 17 -19.27 -17.93 30.41
N SER A 18 -18.78 -16.67 30.33
CA SER A 18 -19.24 -15.60 31.21
C SER A 18 -20.70 -15.21 30.97
N MET A 19 -21.20 -15.28 29.73
CA MET A 19 -22.62 -15.04 29.41
C MET A 19 -23.51 -16.10 30.04
N GLU A 20 -23.11 -17.37 29.95
CA GLU A 20 -23.82 -18.48 30.60
C GLU A 20 -23.83 -18.31 32.13
N ASN A 21 -22.68 -17.95 32.71
CA ASN A 21 -22.58 -17.70 34.15
C ASN A 21 -23.40 -16.49 34.62
N TYR A 22 -23.51 -15.44 33.80
CA TYR A 22 -24.39 -14.30 34.07
C TYR A 22 -25.87 -14.70 34.02
N ALA A 23 -26.28 -15.47 33.00
CA ALA A 23 -27.65 -15.99 32.90
C ALA A 23 -28.03 -16.89 34.10
N LEU A 24 -27.05 -17.62 34.64
CA LEU A 24 -27.20 -18.42 35.86
C LEU A 24 -27.08 -17.61 37.16
N LYS A 25 -26.93 -16.28 37.08
CA LYS A 25 -26.70 -15.35 38.22
C LYS A 25 -25.49 -15.70 39.09
N LYS A 26 -24.52 -16.44 38.55
CA LYS A 26 -23.30 -16.85 39.25
C LYS A 26 -22.28 -15.71 39.32
N ILE A 27 -22.39 -14.72 38.45
CA ILE A 27 -21.59 -13.50 38.44
C ILE A 27 -22.50 -12.28 38.46
N SER A 28 -22.06 -11.19 39.08
CA SER A 28 -22.83 -9.93 39.06
C SER A 28 -22.69 -9.23 37.71
N GLU A 29 -23.73 -8.49 37.33
CA GLU A 29 -23.80 -7.71 36.10
C GLU A 29 -22.59 -6.81 35.90
N LYS A 30 -22.17 -6.09 36.95
CA LYS A 30 -20.99 -5.21 36.92
C LYS A 30 -19.69 -5.93 36.53
N HIS A 31 -19.51 -7.19 36.94
CA HIS A 31 -18.32 -7.96 36.57
C HIS A 31 -18.40 -8.43 35.12
N PHE A 32 -19.58 -8.83 34.66
CA PHE A 32 -19.83 -9.21 33.28
C PHE A 32 -19.62 -8.03 32.33
N GLU A 33 -20.24 -6.88 32.59
CA GLU A 33 -20.11 -5.67 31.77
C GLU A 33 -18.65 -5.22 31.62
N ARG A 34 -17.87 -5.28 32.71
CA ARG A 34 -16.45 -4.91 32.67
C ARG A 34 -15.64 -5.86 31.78
N LEU A 35 -15.86 -7.17 31.89
CA LEU A 35 -15.18 -8.18 31.08
C LEU A 35 -15.57 -8.02 29.61
N TYR A 36 -16.86 -7.90 29.35
CA TYR A 36 -17.45 -7.75 28.02
C TYR A 36 -16.90 -6.50 27.33
N LYS A 37 -16.90 -5.34 28.02
CA LYS A 37 -16.36 -4.09 27.49
C LYS A 37 -14.89 -4.23 27.09
N LYS A 38 -14.06 -4.77 27.97
CA LYS A 38 -12.61 -4.96 27.71
C LYS A 38 -12.37 -5.87 26.51
N TYR A 39 -13.14 -6.95 26.38
CA TYR A 39 -13.07 -7.83 25.22
C TYR A 39 -13.45 -7.12 23.91
N TYR A 40 -14.52 -6.32 23.90
CA TYR A 40 -14.94 -5.59 22.72
C TYR A 40 -13.92 -4.52 22.28
N GLU A 41 -13.30 -3.84 23.25
CA GLU A 41 -12.23 -2.87 22.99
C GLU A 41 -11.02 -3.57 22.35
N GLU A 42 -10.53 -4.66 22.95
CA GLU A 42 -9.41 -5.45 22.42
C GLU A 42 -9.73 -6.04 21.04
N GLN A 43 -10.97 -6.51 20.81
CA GLN A 43 -11.40 -7.01 19.51
C GLN A 43 -11.36 -5.92 18.44
N ALA A 44 -11.89 -4.73 18.74
CA ALA A 44 -11.90 -3.61 17.79
C ALA A 44 -10.49 -3.14 17.42
N GLU A 45 -9.58 -3.08 18.40
CA GLU A 45 -8.17 -2.74 18.16
C GLU A 45 -7.47 -3.77 17.27
N LEU A 46 -7.73 -5.07 17.50
CA LEU A 46 -7.17 -6.15 16.69
C LEU A 46 -7.69 -6.12 15.26
N GLU A 47 -9.00 -5.93 15.06
CA GLU A 47 -9.60 -5.81 13.73
C GLU A 47 -9.04 -4.61 12.95
N SER A 48 -8.88 -3.46 13.62
CA SER A 48 -8.24 -2.29 13.04
C SER A 48 -6.79 -2.57 12.62
N THR A 49 -6.02 -3.23 13.48
CA THR A 49 -4.62 -3.58 13.19
C THR A 49 -4.52 -4.55 12.02
N ILE A 50 -5.39 -5.56 11.95
CA ILE A 50 -5.44 -6.51 10.82
C ILE A 50 -5.71 -5.76 9.52
N LYS A 51 -6.67 -4.83 9.51
CA LYS A 51 -7.00 -4.04 8.33
C LYS A 51 -5.79 -3.22 7.84
N ILE A 52 -5.11 -2.53 8.75
CA ILE A 52 -3.90 -1.74 8.43
C ILE A 52 -2.81 -2.65 7.85
N CYS A 53 -2.49 -3.77 8.50
CA CYS A 53 -1.48 -4.69 8.01
C CYS A 53 -1.85 -5.27 6.63
N GLN A 54 -3.13 -5.55 6.38
CA GLN A 54 -3.57 -6.05 5.08
C GLN A 54 -3.41 -4.99 3.98
N GLU A 55 -3.75 -3.73 4.28
CA GLU A 55 -3.54 -2.61 3.35
C GLU A 55 -2.05 -2.42 3.03
N GLU A 56 -1.17 -2.53 4.02
CA GLU A 56 0.29 -2.47 3.82
C GLU A 56 0.79 -3.63 2.94
N ILE A 57 0.36 -4.86 3.21
CA ILE A 57 0.71 -6.04 2.41
C ILE A 57 0.25 -5.87 0.96
N ASP A 58 -0.98 -5.42 0.76
CA ASP A 58 -1.55 -5.20 -0.57
C ASP A 58 -0.79 -4.12 -1.34
N ASN A 59 -0.44 -3.01 -0.68
CA ASN A 59 0.38 -1.95 -1.26
C ASN A 59 1.79 -2.44 -1.62
N HIS A 60 2.44 -3.20 -0.74
CA HIS A 60 3.75 -3.79 -1.03
C HIS A 60 3.69 -4.79 -2.19
N ASN A 61 2.64 -5.60 -2.28
CA ASN A 61 2.45 -6.55 -3.36
C ASN A 61 2.20 -5.86 -4.70
N LYS A 62 1.38 -4.80 -4.74
CA LYS A 62 1.19 -3.96 -5.93
C LYS A 62 2.51 -3.39 -6.41
N ASN A 63 3.27 -2.73 -5.53
CA ASN A 63 4.56 -2.15 -5.86
C ASN A 63 5.57 -3.20 -6.39
N LYS A 64 5.58 -4.41 -5.83
CA LYS A 64 6.42 -5.52 -6.32
C LYS A 64 5.99 -6.02 -7.71
N ILE A 65 4.69 -6.12 -7.97
CA ILE A 65 4.15 -6.52 -9.29
C ILE A 65 4.53 -5.46 -10.33
N ASP A 66 4.36 -4.17 -10.02
CA ASP A 66 4.71 -3.06 -10.90
C ASP A 66 6.21 -3.06 -11.22
N THR A 67 7.06 -3.25 -10.21
CA THR A 67 8.52 -3.36 -10.40
C THR A 67 8.93 -4.54 -11.28
N ASN A 68 8.32 -5.71 -11.10
CA ASN A 68 8.62 -6.90 -11.91
C ASN A 68 8.15 -6.75 -13.36
N ASN A 69 6.99 -6.12 -13.58
CA ASN A 69 6.49 -5.82 -14.92
C ASN A 69 7.39 -4.81 -15.62
N PHE A 70 7.81 -3.76 -14.92
CA PHE A 70 8.78 -2.79 -15.40
C PHE A 70 10.11 -3.44 -15.82
N LEU A 71 10.68 -4.31 -14.97
CA LEU A 71 11.94 -4.99 -15.26
C LEU A 71 11.83 -5.93 -16.46
N LYS A 72 10.71 -6.66 -16.60
CA LYS A 72 10.44 -7.51 -17.77
C LYS A 72 10.27 -6.69 -19.05
N MET A 73 9.66 -5.51 -18.95
CA MET A 73 9.47 -4.62 -20.09
C MET A 73 10.78 -3.98 -20.51
N ILE A 74 11.59 -3.41 -19.61
CA ILE A 74 12.91 -2.86 -19.96
C ILE A 74 13.79 -3.91 -20.65
N LYS A 75 13.82 -5.15 -20.13
CA LYS A 75 14.60 -6.24 -20.73
C LYS A 75 14.19 -6.61 -22.15
N LYS A 76 12.94 -6.35 -22.56
CA LYS A 76 12.50 -6.56 -23.96
C LYS A 76 13.01 -5.48 -24.91
N TYR A 77 13.40 -4.33 -24.38
CA TYR A 77 13.60 -3.11 -25.15
C TYR A 77 14.96 -2.44 -24.87
N THR A 78 15.88 -3.13 -24.17
CA THR A 78 17.24 -2.68 -23.83
C THR A 78 18.17 -2.48 -25.03
N ASP A 79 17.82 -3.01 -26.22
CA ASP A 79 18.62 -2.92 -27.45
C ASP A 79 17.93 -2.07 -28.53
N ILE A 80 17.36 -0.92 -28.18
CA ILE A 80 16.64 -0.08 -29.15
C ILE A 80 17.32 1.27 -29.34
N GLU A 81 17.69 1.56 -30.59
CA GLU A 81 18.30 2.81 -31.03
C GLU A 81 17.25 3.94 -31.24
N GLU A 82 15.97 3.62 -31.48
CA GLU A 82 14.87 4.58 -31.68
C GLU A 82 13.59 4.27 -30.89
N LEU A 83 13.08 5.23 -30.12
CA LEU A 83 11.76 5.13 -29.49
C LEU A 83 10.66 5.12 -30.56
N THR A 84 9.94 4.00 -30.68
CA THR A 84 8.80 3.89 -31.61
C THR A 84 7.51 4.44 -30.98
N THR A 85 6.57 4.93 -31.80
CA THR A 85 5.26 5.46 -31.33
C THR A 85 4.44 4.46 -30.50
N PRO A 86 4.35 3.16 -30.86
CA PRO A 86 3.66 2.17 -30.04
C PRO A 86 4.33 2.00 -28.66
N MET A 87 5.66 2.04 -28.61
CA MET A 87 6.42 1.99 -27.37
C MET A 87 6.09 3.19 -26.49
N ILE A 88 6.13 4.42 -27.04
CA ILE A 88 5.76 5.64 -26.29
C ILE A 88 4.37 5.49 -25.65
N ASN A 89 3.38 5.02 -26.40
CA ASN A 89 2.02 4.86 -25.89
C ASN A 89 1.88 3.79 -24.79
N GLU A 90 2.75 2.78 -24.77
CA GLU A 90 2.81 1.78 -23.70
C GLU A 90 3.65 2.24 -22.50
N PHE A 91 4.72 3.01 -22.72
CA PHE A 91 5.68 3.40 -21.69
C PHE A 91 5.33 4.67 -20.94
N ILE A 92 4.64 5.60 -21.58
CA ILE A 92 4.52 6.96 -21.09
C ILE A 92 3.09 7.19 -20.62
N GLU A 93 2.94 7.50 -19.33
CA GLU A 93 1.66 7.93 -18.74
C GLU A 93 1.29 9.32 -19.28
N LYS A 94 2.27 10.24 -19.26
CA LYS A 94 2.11 11.60 -19.80
C LYS A 94 3.46 12.24 -20.10
N ILE A 95 3.46 13.18 -21.03
CA ILE A 95 4.59 14.08 -21.31
C ILE A 95 4.13 15.50 -20.99
N ILE A 96 4.88 16.20 -20.15
CA ILE A 96 4.65 17.60 -19.84
C ILE A 96 5.78 18.40 -20.50
N ALA A 97 5.40 19.25 -21.45
CA ALA A 97 6.32 20.17 -22.10
C ALA A 97 6.18 21.55 -21.45
N HIS A 98 7.25 22.04 -20.83
CA HIS A 98 7.27 23.36 -20.19
C HIS A 98 7.49 24.47 -21.21
N GLU A 99 7.30 25.71 -20.78
CA GLU A 99 7.55 26.89 -21.62
C GLU A 99 9.00 26.91 -22.10
N ALA A 100 9.18 27.24 -23.38
CA ALA A 100 10.51 27.34 -23.95
C ALA A 100 11.25 28.55 -23.37
N THR A 101 12.44 28.33 -22.81
CA THR A 101 13.31 29.42 -22.37
C THR A 101 13.95 30.03 -23.61
N ARG A 102 13.57 31.28 -23.92
CA ARG A 102 14.28 32.07 -24.94
C ARG A 102 15.52 32.70 -24.32
N GLY A 103 16.67 32.26 -24.79
CA GLY A 103 17.88 33.09 -24.79
C GLY A 103 17.74 34.26 -25.77
N ARG A 104 18.51 35.36 -25.56
CA ARG A 104 18.50 36.51 -26.47
C ARG A 104 19.02 36.08 -27.86
N LYS A 105 18.56 36.78 -28.90
CA LYS A 105 18.87 36.61 -30.34
C LYS A 105 20.10 35.71 -30.62
N GLY A 106 19.85 34.50 -31.11
CA GLY A 106 20.88 33.56 -31.58
C GLY A 106 21.10 32.34 -30.67
N GLU A 107 20.60 32.35 -29.43
CA GLU A 107 20.70 31.19 -28.55
C GLU A 107 19.68 30.11 -28.92
N GLN A 108 20.18 28.86 -28.96
CA GLN A 108 19.39 27.67 -29.24
C GLN A 108 18.20 27.59 -28.28
N ARG A 109 16.99 27.49 -28.84
CA ARG A 109 15.75 27.31 -28.07
C ARG A 109 15.88 26.04 -27.24
N LYS A 110 15.85 26.16 -25.91
CA LYS A 110 15.75 25.03 -24.98
C LYS A 110 14.32 24.91 -24.50
N GLN A 111 13.84 23.68 -24.43
CA GLN A 111 12.51 23.36 -23.90
C GLN A 111 12.67 22.20 -22.94
N GLU A 112 12.18 22.39 -21.72
CA GLU A 112 12.19 21.35 -20.71
C GLU A 112 10.99 20.42 -20.93
N ILE A 113 11.27 19.12 -20.88
CA ILE A 113 10.29 18.06 -21.09
C ILE A 113 10.36 17.12 -19.89
N HIS A 114 9.25 16.92 -19.21
CA HIS A 114 9.09 15.90 -18.18
C HIS A 114 8.34 14.72 -18.77
N VAL A 115 8.92 13.53 -18.67
CA VAL A 115 8.32 12.29 -19.16
C VAL A 115 7.96 11.44 -17.95
N TYR A 116 6.68 11.11 -17.81
CA TYR A 116 6.17 10.23 -16.75
C TYR A 116 5.95 8.86 -17.35
N PHE A 117 6.52 7.83 -16.73
CA PHE A 117 6.43 6.46 -17.22
C PHE A 117 5.33 5.69 -16.49
N ASN A 118 4.60 4.87 -17.23
CA ASN A 118 3.70 3.87 -16.66
C ASN A 118 4.52 2.90 -15.78
N PHE A 119 3.95 2.45 -14.67
CA PHE A 119 4.52 1.45 -13.74
C PHE A 119 5.73 1.90 -12.91
N ILE A 120 6.17 3.14 -13.06
CA ILE A 120 7.16 3.75 -12.18
C ILE A 120 6.38 4.60 -11.17
N GLY A 121 6.00 4.02 -10.03
CA GLY A 121 5.59 4.83 -8.87
C GLY A 121 6.66 5.87 -8.54
N ASP A 122 6.27 7.03 -7.99
CA ASP A 122 7.07 8.24 -7.76
C ASP A 122 8.56 7.97 -7.46
N PHE A 123 9.39 7.85 -8.50
CA PHE A 123 10.84 7.62 -8.39
C PHE A 123 11.50 8.95 -8.04
N LYS A 124 11.32 9.39 -6.80
CA LYS A 124 12.12 10.49 -6.27
C LYS A 124 13.55 10.01 -6.06
N ASN A 125 14.45 10.68 -6.79
CA ASN A 125 15.90 10.71 -6.63
C ASN A 125 16.65 9.44 -7.03
N ILE A 126 17.00 9.35 -8.31
CA ILE A 126 18.30 8.81 -8.69
C ILE A 126 19.23 10.01 -8.87
N GLU A 127 19.88 10.45 -7.78
CA GLU A 127 21.11 11.22 -7.92
C GLU A 127 22.17 10.24 -8.41
N VAL A 128 22.47 10.29 -9.71
CA VAL A 128 23.69 9.68 -10.24
C VAL A 128 24.78 10.74 -10.13
N GLY A 129 25.56 10.67 -9.05
CA GLY A 129 26.69 11.55 -8.76
C GLY A 129 27.44 11.09 -7.52
#